data_AF-A0A7R8WZC3-F1
#
_entry.id   AF-A0A7R8WZC3-F1
#
_cell.length_a   1.000
_cell.length_b   1.000
_cell.length_c   1.000
_cell.angle_alpha   90.00
_cell.angle_beta   90.00
_cell.angle_gamma   90.00
#
_symmetry.space_group_name_H-M   'P 1'
#
loop_
_entity.id
_entity.type
_entity.pdbx_description
1 polymer ?
#
loop_
_entity_poly.entity_id
_entity_poly.type
_entity_poly.pdbx_seq_one_letter_code
_entity_poly.pdbx_strand_id
1 'polypeptide(L)'
;MMERAWREGVEQFAAELQDTDNTVADSREQPSVNSAPFNLTVPRSRCPSCGKEITAWQNIPLISYLLLGGQCANCKVPIPKRYPLVEFVTMVLSLIVAWQLGPTLQAALGILVTWFFVSLSMIDIDHQLLPDSMTLPLMWIGLLAALIPVFSDLHSAVIGAAVGYAVLWLVYQAFRLATG
;
A
#
# COMPACT_ATOMS: atom_id res chain seq x y z
N MET A 1 6.92 -4.57 -4.21
CA MET A 1 7.30 -3.50 -5.15
C MET A 1 8.41 -2.66 -4.56
N MET A 2 8.19 -2.04 -3.40
CA MET A 2 9.22 -1.25 -2.70
C MET A 2 10.49 -2.05 -2.35
N GLU A 3 10.37 -3.30 -1.87
CA GLU A 3 11.57 -4.10 -1.54
C GLU A 3 12.41 -4.48 -2.77
N ARG A 4 11.78 -4.71 -3.92
CA ARG A 4 12.48 -4.99 -5.19
C ARG A 4 13.10 -3.72 -5.77
N ALA A 5 12.38 -2.61 -5.77
CA ALA A 5 12.93 -1.30 -6.16
C ALA A 5 14.09 -0.86 -5.26
N TRP A 6 14.03 -1.17 -3.95
CA TRP A 6 15.14 -0.95 -3.04
C TRP A 6 16.34 -1.85 -3.37
N ARG A 7 16.12 -3.15 -3.61
CA ARG A 7 17.18 -4.08 -4.03
C ARG A 7 17.80 -3.67 -5.35
N GLU A 8 16.99 -3.29 -6.34
CA GLU A 8 17.44 -2.72 -7.61
C GLU A 8 18.25 -1.44 -7.39
N GLY A 9 17.82 -0.54 -6.50
CA GLY A 9 18.57 0.66 -6.14
C GLY A 9 19.90 0.37 -5.42
N VAL A 10 19.93 -0.64 -4.55
CA VAL A 10 21.15 -1.10 -3.88
C VAL A 10 22.09 -1.79 -4.88
N GLU A 11 21.57 -2.62 -5.78
CA GLU A 11 22.32 -3.26 -6.86
C GLU A 11 22.86 -2.21 -7.84
N GLN A 12 22.07 -1.20 -8.17
CA GLN A 12 22.48 -0.08 -9.03
C GLN A 12 23.53 0.79 -8.37
N PHE A 13 23.38 1.10 -7.07
CA PHE A 13 24.38 1.83 -6.30
C PHE A 13 25.67 1.02 -6.11
N ALA A 14 25.56 -0.29 -5.87
CA ALA A 14 26.70 -1.19 -5.81
C ALA A 14 27.40 -1.32 -7.18
N ALA A 15 26.63 -1.33 -8.28
CA ALA A 15 27.15 -1.33 -9.63
C ALA A 15 27.83 0.01 -9.97
N GLU A 16 27.30 1.15 -9.54
CA GLU A 16 27.90 2.48 -9.71
C GLU A 16 29.21 2.61 -8.91
N LEU A 17 29.26 2.05 -7.70
CA LEU A 17 30.51 1.93 -6.93
C LEU A 17 31.52 1.02 -7.63
N GLN A 18 31.08 -0.12 -8.17
CA GLN A 18 31.93 -1.01 -8.96
C GLN A 18 32.38 -0.37 -10.28
N ASP A 19 31.56 0.45 -10.92
CA ASP A 19 31.90 1.17 -12.16
C ASP A 19 32.86 2.33 -11.89
N THR A 20 32.77 2.95 -10.70
CA THR A 20 33.78 3.92 -10.23
C THR A 20 35.14 3.26 -9.97
N ASP A 21 35.14 1.99 -9.54
CA ASP A 21 36.35 1.17 -9.34
C ASP A 21 36.88 0.59 -10.67
N ASN A 22 35.98 0.24 -11.60
CA ASN A 22 36.28 -0.35 -12.91
C ASN A 22 36.58 0.70 -14.01
N THR A 23 36.18 1.96 -13.85
CA THR A 23 36.67 3.05 -14.73
C THR A 23 38.17 3.29 -14.57
N VAL A 24 38.77 2.80 -13.47
CA VAL A 24 40.22 2.70 -13.28
C VAL A 24 40.79 1.40 -13.89
N ALA A 25 39.96 0.39 -14.17
CA ALA A 25 40.37 -0.94 -14.61
C ALA A 25 39.49 -1.51 -15.74
N ASP A 26 39.93 -1.26 -16.98
CA ASP A 26 39.81 -2.22 -18.07
C ASP A 26 38.39 -2.47 -18.66
N SER A 27 38.16 -1.81 -19.79
CA SER A 27 37.63 -2.43 -21.02
C SER A 27 37.37 -3.94 -20.96
N ARG A 28 36.09 -4.38 -20.92
CA ARG A 28 35.51 -5.54 -21.64
C ARG A 28 34.01 -5.70 -21.31
N GLU A 29 33.23 -5.96 -22.35
CA GLU A 29 31.76 -6.11 -22.38
C GLU A 29 31.16 -7.05 -21.32
N GLN A 30 29.98 -6.71 -20.81
CA GLN A 30 29.11 -7.62 -20.07
C GLN A 30 27.72 -7.78 -20.74
N PRO A 31 27.13 -8.99 -20.74
CA PRO A 31 25.92 -9.29 -21.49
C PRO A 31 24.66 -8.78 -20.76
N SER A 32 23.67 -8.33 -21.55
CA SER A 32 22.38 -7.87 -21.07
C SER A 32 21.56 -8.99 -20.41
N VAL A 33 21.26 -8.83 -19.12
CA VAL A 33 20.26 -9.64 -18.42
C VAL A 33 18.88 -9.25 -18.96
N ASN A 34 18.31 -10.10 -19.82
CA ASN A 34 16.92 -9.98 -20.28
C ASN A 34 15.96 -10.16 -19.09
N SER A 35 15.64 -9.07 -18.40
CA SER A 35 14.53 -8.98 -17.46
C SER A 35 13.24 -8.76 -18.25
N ALA A 36 12.39 -9.78 -18.33
CA ALA A 36 11.03 -9.60 -18.83
C ALA A 36 10.36 -8.45 -18.04
N PRO A 37 9.61 -7.54 -18.70
CA PRO A 37 9.08 -6.36 -18.04
C PRO A 37 8.16 -6.77 -16.89
N PHE A 38 8.55 -6.39 -15.67
CA PHE A 38 7.77 -6.60 -14.46
C PHE A 38 7.26 -5.25 -13.97
N ASN A 39 5.95 -5.00 -14.09
CA ASN A 39 5.30 -3.78 -13.65
C ASN A 39 3.96 -4.10 -12.95
N LEU A 40 3.16 -3.08 -12.63
CA LEU A 40 1.86 -3.26 -11.96
C LEU A 40 0.85 -4.11 -12.74
N THR A 41 0.97 -4.18 -14.07
CA THR A 41 0.01 -4.83 -14.96
C THR A 41 0.53 -6.13 -15.58
N VAL A 42 1.85 -6.33 -15.62
CA VAL A 42 2.51 -7.48 -16.25
C VAL A 42 3.58 -8.04 -15.30
N PRO A 43 3.60 -9.37 -15.03
CA PRO A 43 2.68 -10.40 -15.51
C PRO A 43 1.34 -10.42 -14.76
N ARG A 44 0.34 -11.07 -15.34
CA ARG A 44 -0.98 -11.28 -14.71
C ARG A 44 -0.87 -12.06 -13.41
N SER A 45 -1.87 -11.95 -12.54
CA SER A 45 -1.97 -12.71 -11.30
C SER A 45 -1.87 -14.22 -11.56
N ARG A 46 -1.02 -14.93 -10.82
CA ARG A 46 -0.79 -16.38 -10.94
C ARG A 46 -0.89 -17.05 -9.58
N CYS A 47 -1.34 -18.30 -9.56
CA CYS A 47 -1.31 -19.10 -8.35
C CYS A 47 0.15 -19.38 -7.93
N PRO A 48 0.56 -19.13 -6.67
CA PRO A 48 1.93 -19.34 -6.22
C PRO A 48 2.35 -20.81 -6.21
N SER A 49 1.40 -21.76 -6.10
CA SER A 49 1.71 -23.20 -6.08
C SER A 49 1.79 -23.83 -7.46
N CYS A 50 0.87 -23.50 -8.38
CA CYS A 50 0.79 -24.18 -9.69
C CYS A 50 1.19 -23.29 -10.87
N GLY A 51 1.43 -21.99 -10.65
CA GLY A 51 1.83 -21.05 -11.70
C GLY A 51 0.76 -20.79 -12.76
N LYS A 52 -0.47 -21.30 -12.62
CA LYS A 52 -1.57 -21.03 -13.55
C LYS A 52 -2.04 -19.59 -13.40
N GLU A 53 -2.34 -18.93 -14.53
CA GLU A 53 -2.95 -17.61 -14.54
C GLU A 53 -4.33 -17.64 -13.89
N ILE A 54 -4.60 -16.62 -13.09
CA ILE A 54 -5.89 -16.38 -12.45
C ILE A 54 -6.75 -15.57 -13.42
N THR A 55 -7.96 -16.07 -13.69
CA THR A 55 -8.92 -15.37 -14.57
C THR A 55 -9.47 -14.11 -13.88
N ALA A 56 -9.96 -13.14 -14.66
CA ALA A 56 -10.43 -11.86 -14.13
C ALA A 56 -11.53 -12.00 -13.06
N TRP A 57 -12.43 -12.95 -13.20
CA TRP A 57 -13.48 -13.21 -12.21
C TRP A 57 -12.95 -13.89 -10.94
N GLN A 58 -11.91 -14.72 -11.06
CA GLN A 58 -11.22 -15.30 -9.90
C GLN A 58 -10.43 -14.26 -9.09
N ASN A 59 -10.14 -13.10 -9.68
CA ASN A 59 -9.51 -11.98 -8.99
C ASN A 59 -10.45 -11.18 -8.09
N ILE A 60 -11.77 -11.47 -8.06
CA ILE A 60 -12.70 -10.85 -7.11
C ILE A 60 -12.69 -11.70 -5.83
N PRO A 61 -11.88 -11.36 -4.82
CA PRO A 61 -11.50 -12.33 -3.80
C PRO A 61 -12.70 -12.85 -2.99
N LEU A 62 -13.68 -12.04 -2.63
CA LEU A 62 -14.85 -12.49 -1.85
C LEU A 62 -15.72 -13.47 -2.64
N ILE A 63 -16.04 -13.11 -3.89
CA ILE A 63 -16.92 -13.88 -4.78
C ILE A 63 -16.23 -15.18 -5.18
N SER A 64 -14.96 -15.10 -5.59
CA SER A 64 -14.19 -16.25 -6.01
C SER A 64 -13.88 -17.18 -4.83
N TYR A 65 -13.59 -16.65 -3.64
CA TYR A 65 -13.35 -17.47 -2.46
C TYR A 65 -14.59 -18.28 -2.05
N LEU A 66 -15.77 -17.66 -2.06
CA LEU A 66 -17.02 -18.36 -1.76
C LEU A 66 -17.32 -19.46 -2.79
N LEU A 67 -17.14 -19.16 -4.08
CA LEU A 67 -17.52 -20.08 -5.16
C LEU A 67 -16.49 -21.20 -5.40
N LEU A 68 -15.22 -20.96 -5.08
CA LEU A 68 -14.17 -21.99 -5.14
C LEU A 68 -13.99 -22.75 -3.82
N GLY A 69 -14.76 -22.41 -2.77
CA GLY A 69 -14.65 -23.04 -1.45
C GLY A 69 -13.32 -22.72 -0.74
N GLY A 70 -12.75 -21.54 -0.98
CA GLY A 70 -11.50 -21.10 -0.39
C GLY A 70 -10.25 -21.81 -0.90
N GLN A 71 -10.31 -22.44 -2.07
CA GLN A 71 -9.21 -23.20 -2.66
C GLN A 71 -8.92 -22.76 -4.10
N CYS A 72 -7.70 -22.97 -4.59
CA CYS A 72 -7.39 -22.73 -6.00
C CYS A 72 -8.22 -23.65 -6.92
N ALA A 73 -8.76 -23.11 -8.01
CA ALA A 73 -9.56 -23.88 -8.97
C ALA A 73 -8.83 -25.08 -9.56
N ASN A 74 -7.50 -24.99 -9.74
CA ASN A 74 -6.70 -25.99 -10.44
C ASN A 74 -5.97 -26.95 -9.48
N CYS A 75 -5.24 -26.44 -8.50
CA CYS A 75 -4.41 -27.27 -7.60
C CYS A 75 -5.01 -27.49 -6.20
N LYS A 76 -6.20 -26.95 -5.92
CA LYS A 76 -6.91 -27.08 -4.64
C LYS A 76 -6.14 -26.61 -3.39
N VAL A 77 -5.02 -25.89 -3.57
CA VAL A 77 -4.29 -25.29 -2.46
C VAL A 77 -5.21 -24.27 -1.75
N PRO A 78 -5.26 -24.25 -0.41
CA PRO A 78 -6.10 -23.31 0.33
C PRO A 78 -5.60 -21.87 0.13
N ILE A 79 -6.54 -20.95 -0.11
CA ILE A 79 -6.29 -19.51 -0.15
C ILE A 79 -6.39 -18.98 1.29
N PRO A 80 -5.42 -18.18 1.78
CA PRO A 80 -5.46 -17.69 3.14
C PRO A 80 -6.66 -16.76 3.37
N LYS A 81 -7.34 -16.96 4.51
CA LYS A 81 -8.57 -16.24 4.91
C LYS A 81 -8.41 -14.74 5.10
N ARG A 82 -7.16 -14.25 5.19
CA ARG A 82 -6.85 -12.84 5.38
C ARG A 82 -7.40 -11.97 4.25
N TYR A 83 -7.25 -12.40 2.99
CA TYR A 83 -7.70 -11.63 1.84
C TYR A 83 -9.23 -11.40 1.81
N PRO A 84 -10.08 -12.44 1.89
CA PRO A 84 -11.52 -12.22 1.92
C PRO A 84 -11.97 -11.47 3.18
N LEU A 85 -11.27 -11.60 4.31
CA LEU A 85 -11.59 -10.84 5.53
C LEU A 85 -11.36 -9.34 5.34
N VAL A 86 -10.21 -8.94 4.78
CA VAL A 86 -9.91 -7.52 4.52
C VAL A 86 -10.91 -6.93 3.52
N GLU A 87 -11.27 -7.67 2.47
CA GLU A 87 -12.26 -7.21 1.51
C GLU A 87 -13.66 -7.07 2.13
N PHE A 88 -14.08 -8.02 2.96
CA PHE A 88 -15.34 -7.94 3.69
C PHE A 88 -15.38 -6.73 4.62
N VAL A 89 -14.32 -6.50 5.40
CA VAL A 89 -14.22 -5.32 6.29
C VAL A 89 -14.26 -4.03 5.47
N THR A 90 -13.53 -3.97 4.37
CA THR A 90 -13.52 -2.78 3.49
C THR A 90 -14.89 -2.51 2.90
N MET A 91 -15.60 -3.55 2.45
CA MET A 91 -16.99 -3.46 1.96
C MET A 91 -17.92 -2.93 3.05
N VAL A 92 -17.91 -3.53 4.24
CA VAL A 92 -18.77 -3.12 5.36
C VAL A 92 -18.51 -1.68 5.78
N LEU A 93 -17.25 -1.29 5.94
CA LEU A 93 -16.89 0.09 6.31
C LEU A 93 -17.32 1.09 5.23
N SER A 94 -17.12 0.75 3.95
CA SER A 94 -17.54 1.61 2.84
C SER A 94 -19.06 1.78 2.82
N LEU A 95 -19.82 0.72 3.11
CA LEU A 95 -21.30 0.79 3.21
C LEU A 95 -21.74 1.64 4.40
N ILE A 96 -21.08 1.54 5.55
CA ILE A 96 -21.37 2.39 6.72
C ILE A 96 -21.18 3.86 6.37
N VAL A 97 -20.05 4.21 5.73
CA VAL A 97 -19.77 5.60 5.30
C VAL A 97 -20.81 6.09 4.29
N ALA A 98 -21.13 5.28 3.28
CA ALA A 98 -22.12 5.63 2.26
C ALA A 98 -23.54 5.79 2.85
N TRP A 99 -23.90 4.96 3.82
CA TRP A 99 -25.19 5.07 4.53
C TRP A 99 -25.24 6.38 5.32
N GLN A 100 -24.21 6.68 6.11
CA GLN A 100 -24.21 7.80 7.03
C GLN A 100 -24.17 9.16 6.32
N LEU A 101 -23.43 9.26 5.21
CA LEU A 101 -23.18 10.52 4.49
C LEU A 101 -24.01 10.67 3.21
N GLY A 102 -24.74 9.63 2.81
CA GLY A 102 -25.53 9.59 1.57
C GLY A 102 -24.65 9.62 0.31
N PRO A 103 -25.26 9.71 -0.90
CA PRO A 103 -24.54 9.74 -2.16
C PRO A 103 -23.95 11.14 -2.44
N THR A 104 -23.03 11.59 -1.59
CA THR A 104 -22.41 12.93 -1.64
C THR A 104 -20.91 12.85 -1.91
N LEU A 105 -20.30 13.99 -2.29
CA LEU A 105 -18.84 14.09 -2.40
C LEU A 105 -18.14 13.78 -1.05
N GLN A 106 -18.79 14.13 0.06
CA GLN A 106 -18.33 13.80 1.41
C GLN A 106 -18.22 12.29 1.62
N ALA A 107 -19.22 11.52 1.17
CA ALA A 107 -19.15 10.07 1.23
C ALA A 107 -18.04 9.48 0.37
N ALA A 108 -17.86 10.00 -0.86
CA ALA A 108 -16.80 9.54 -1.75
C ALA A 108 -15.40 9.75 -1.13
N LEU A 109 -15.14 10.94 -0.57
CA LEU A 109 -13.89 11.22 0.13
C LEU A 109 -13.74 10.40 1.41
N GLY A 110 -14.83 10.19 2.16
CA GLY A 110 -14.82 9.35 3.36
C GLY A 110 -14.49 7.89 3.05
N ILE A 111 -15.03 7.33 1.96
CA ILE A 111 -14.71 5.98 1.48
C ILE A 111 -13.24 5.89 1.08
N LEU A 112 -12.74 6.89 0.34
CA LEU A 112 -11.33 6.95 -0.05
C LEU A 112 -10.42 6.95 1.19
N VAL A 113 -10.67 7.82 2.17
CA VAL A 113 -9.92 7.86 3.44
C VAL A 113 -10.01 6.52 4.18
N THR A 114 -11.18 5.88 4.19
CA THR A 114 -11.38 4.56 4.79
C THR A 114 -10.47 3.50 4.16
N TRP A 115 -10.32 3.50 2.83
CA TRP A 115 -9.42 2.57 2.14
C TRP A 115 -7.95 2.79 2.50
N PHE A 116 -7.53 4.04 2.68
CA PHE A 116 -6.21 4.36 3.19
C PHE A 116 -6.02 3.81 4.60
N PHE A 117 -6.97 4.03 5.52
CA PHE A 117 -6.86 3.53 6.90
C PHE A 117 -6.87 2.02 6.98
N VAL A 118 -7.73 1.32 6.24
CA VAL A 118 -7.71 -0.15 6.20
C VAL A 118 -6.35 -0.66 5.72
N SER A 119 -5.80 -0.05 4.67
CA SER A 119 -4.48 -0.43 4.15
C SER A 119 -3.36 -0.15 5.16
N LEU A 120 -3.34 1.04 5.76
CA LEU A 120 -2.37 1.42 6.79
C LEU A 120 -2.45 0.51 8.01
N SER A 121 -3.64 0.16 8.49
CA SER A 121 -3.82 -0.77 9.60
C SER A 121 -3.29 -2.17 9.29
N MET A 122 -3.45 -2.65 8.04
CA MET A 122 -2.90 -3.96 7.66
C MET A 122 -1.37 -3.94 7.59
N ILE A 123 -0.78 -2.85 7.10
CA ILE A 123 0.68 -2.68 7.05
C ILE A 123 1.23 -2.55 8.48
N ASP A 124 0.56 -1.79 9.34
CA ASP A 124 0.95 -1.59 10.74
C ASP A 124 0.90 -2.91 11.53
N ILE A 125 -0.14 -3.73 11.34
CA ILE A 125 -0.23 -5.05 12.00
C ILE A 125 0.93 -5.98 11.58
N ASP A 126 1.33 -5.95 10.30
CA ASP A 126 2.38 -6.85 9.80
C ASP A 126 3.79 -6.35 10.10
N HIS A 127 4.01 -5.04 10.06
CA HIS A 127 5.34 -4.43 10.00
C HIS A 127 5.57 -3.35 11.05
N GLN A 128 4.54 -2.86 11.73
CA GLN A 128 4.62 -1.74 12.68
C GLN A 128 5.25 -0.48 12.05
N LEU A 129 4.97 -0.28 10.76
CA LEU A 129 5.50 0.82 9.95
C LEU A 129 4.36 1.56 9.27
N LEU A 130 4.40 2.89 9.31
CA LEU A 130 3.49 3.77 8.58
C LEU A 130 4.25 4.40 7.39
N PRO A 131 4.02 3.93 6.16
CA PRO A 131 4.77 4.43 5.01
C PRO A 131 4.38 5.87 4.67
N ASP A 132 5.38 6.75 4.59
CA ASP A 132 5.21 8.16 4.20
C ASP A 132 4.58 8.32 2.82
N SER A 133 4.80 7.35 1.93
CA SER A 133 4.16 7.27 0.60
C SER A 133 2.64 7.12 0.64
N MET A 134 2.06 6.78 1.80
CA MET A 134 0.60 6.72 2.00
C MET A 134 0.11 7.81 2.96
N THR A 135 0.83 8.11 4.04
CA THR A 135 0.41 9.09 5.04
C THR A 135 0.49 10.52 4.53
N LEU A 136 1.53 10.89 3.78
CA LEU A 136 1.67 12.24 3.22
C LEU A 136 0.60 12.56 2.16
N PRO A 137 0.32 11.69 1.17
CA PRO A 137 -0.80 11.93 0.27
C PRO A 137 -2.14 12.04 1.00
N LEU A 138 -2.38 11.21 2.02
CA LEU A 138 -3.61 11.28 2.81
C LEU A 138 -3.75 12.63 3.53
N MET A 139 -2.68 13.13 4.13
CA MET A 139 -2.63 14.46 4.74
C MET A 139 -2.95 15.56 3.72
N TRP A 140 -2.30 15.52 2.55
CA TRP A 140 -2.54 16.50 1.49
C TRP A 140 -3.96 16.44 0.94
N ILE A 141 -4.52 15.24 0.75
CA ILE A 141 -5.92 15.07 0.33
C ILE A 141 -6.86 15.70 1.36
N GLY A 142 -6.64 15.45 2.65
CA GLY A 142 -7.45 16.06 3.72
C GLY A 142 -7.35 17.58 3.75
N LEU A 143 -6.14 18.13 3.61
CA LEU A 143 -5.91 19.57 3.63
C LEU A 143 -6.50 20.28 2.40
N LEU A 144 -6.33 19.71 1.21
CA LEU A 144 -6.93 20.22 -0.02
C LEU A 144 -8.46 20.09 0.01
N ALA A 145 -8.97 18.99 0.57
CA ALA A 145 -10.40 18.82 0.79
C ALA A 145 -10.98 19.87 1.74
N ALA A 146 -10.19 20.48 2.64
CA ALA A 146 -10.66 21.56 3.52
C ALA A 146 -10.83 22.92 2.81
N LEU A 147 -10.34 23.07 1.57
CA LEU A 147 -10.59 24.27 0.74
C LEU A 147 -12.05 24.38 0.32
N ILE A 148 -12.74 23.24 0.21
CA ILE A 148 -14.16 23.15 -0.04
C ILE A 148 -14.72 22.54 1.23
N PRO A 149 -15.42 23.26 2.13
CA PRO A 149 -15.70 22.80 3.50
C PRO A 149 -16.64 21.58 3.56
N VAL A 150 -16.12 20.41 3.15
CA VAL A 150 -16.83 19.14 3.01
C VAL A 150 -16.90 18.43 4.35
N PHE A 151 -15.83 18.53 5.16
CA PHE A 151 -15.76 17.97 6.51
C PHE A 151 -15.47 19.03 7.58
N SER A 152 -14.54 19.94 7.29
CA SER A 152 -14.12 21.02 8.19
C SER A 152 -13.64 22.22 7.38
N ASP A 153 -13.55 23.38 8.01
CA ASP A 153 -12.88 24.55 7.45
C ASP A 153 -11.35 24.39 7.46
N LEU A 154 -10.66 25.21 6.66
CA LEU A 154 -9.21 25.17 6.50
C LEU A 154 -8.45 25.44 7.81
N HIS A 155 -8.95 26.36 8.65
CA HIS A 155 -8.28 26.71 9.90
C HIS A 155 -8.29 25.51 10.86
N SER A 156 -9.45 24.86 11.03
CA SER A 156 -9.57 23.63 11.81
C SER A 156 -8.72 22.48 11.25
N ALA A 157 -8.64 22.33 9.92
CA ALA A 157 -7.84 21.29 9.28
C ALA A 157 -6.33 21.47 9.51
N VAL A 158 -5.82 22.71 9.38
CA VAL A 158 -4.40 23.03 9.63
C VAL A 158 -4.04 22.79 11.09
N ILE A 159 -4.89 23.23 12.02
CA ILE A 159 -4.69 22.96 13.46
C ILE A 159 -4.70 21.46 13.73
N GLY A 160 -5.64 20.72 13.15
CA GLY A 160 -5.71 19.27 13.29
C GLY A 160 -4.44 18.57 12.81
N ALA A 161 -3.91 18.96 11.65
CA ALA A 161 -2.65 18.43 11.12
C ALA A 161 -1.45 18.77 12.04
N ALA A 162 -1.34 20.01 12.50
CA ALA A 162 -0.28 20.45 13.40
C ALA A 162 -0.32 19.72 14.74
N VAL A 163 -1.50 19.58 15.34
CA VAL A 163 -1.70 18.86 16.61
C VAL A 163 -1.41 17.37 16.43
N GLY A 164 -1.91 16.75 15.37
CA GLY A 164 -1.65 15.34 15.08
C GLY A 164 -0.14 15.04 14.96
N TYR A 165 0.59 15.88 14.23
CA TYR A 165 2.04 15.79 14.14
C TYR A 165 2.72 15.99 15.51
N ALA A 166 2.33 17.03 16.25
CA ALA A 166 2.90 17.34 17.56
C ALA A 166 2.71 16.20 18.56
N VAL A 167 1.54 15.54 18.57
CA VAL A 167 1.26 14.39 19.44
C VAL A 167 2.21 13.23 19.13
N LEU A 168 2.33 12.82 17.87
CA LEU A 168 3.24 11.72 17.49
C LEU A 168 4.70 12.07 17.78
N TRP A 169 5.09 13.32 17.53
CA TRP A 169 6.41 13.82 17.86
C TRP A 169 6.68 13.76 19.36
N LEU A 170 5.74 14.19 20.21
CA LEU A 170 5.88 14.11 21.67
C LEU A 170 5.97 12.66 22.16
N VAL A 171 5.20 11.74 21.59
CA VAL A 171 5.31 10.30 21.92
C VAL A 171 6.70 9.78 21.59
N TYR A 172 7.24 10.11 20.40
CA TYR A 172 8.60 9.76 20.03
C TYR A 172 9.64 10.36 20.99
N GLN A 173 9.49 11.63 21.37
CA GLN A 173 10.41 12.27 22.31
C GLN A 173 10.35 11.64 23.70
N ALA A 174 9.15 11.30 24.18
CA ALA A 174 8.96 10.62 25.46
C ALA A 174 9.60 9.23 25.45
N PHE A 175 9.42 8.48 24.37
CA PHE A 175 10.07 7.19 24.19
C PHE A 175 11.59 7.34 24.20
N ARG A 176 12.14 8.26 23.40
CA ARG A 176 13.58 8.55 23.35
C ARG A 176 14.14 8.90 24.74
N LEU A 177 13.50 9.82 25.46
CA LEU A 177 13.94 10.20 26.81
C LEU A 177 13.88 9.03 27.80
N ALA A 178 12.93 8.11 27.65
CA ALA A 178 12.82 6.93 28.52
C ALA A 178 13.86 5.85 28.21
N THR A 179 14.31 5.73 26.95
CA THR A 179 15.25 4.69 26.52
C THR A 179 16.70 5.14 26.36
N GLY A 180 16.97 6.46 26.39
CA GLY A 180 18.31 7.04 26.22
C GLY A 180 18.69 7.26 24.76
#